data_AF-A0A2H3D8Q6-F1
#
_entry.id   AF-A0A2H3D8Q6-F1
#
_cell.length_a   1.000
_cell.length_b   1.000
_cell.length_c   1.000
_cell.angle_alpha   90.00
_cell.angle_beta   90.00
_cell.angle_gamma   90.00
#
_symmetry.space_group_name_H-M   'P 1'
#
loop_
_entity.id
_entity.type
_entity.pdbx_description
1 polymer ?
#
loop_
_entity_poly.entity_id
_entity_poly.type
_entity_poly.pdbx_seq_one_letter_code
_entity_poly.pdbx_strand_id
1 'polypeptide(L)'
;TNNVDKVAGLAYLVGSVSIPAYYEKQSEEDAWTALVNVMWKYLREQLLFAYPGPGDGSRIWRPSWKQVLTETVPSQAMGPHNIVTGWEGDPDIDLCRGYCIESALVRGLAKEDSQKQPRRGKLIVRDKDGTDHAFDIVAAHQYLIPDGSYAVVGNNGEWSTENKMKYWLAGQRRPGYDRRFEKVSIFMMSDNEDIQILENLGVVKWSTVLLA
;
A
#
# COMPACT_ATOMS: atom_id res chain seq x y z
N THR A 1 11.11 32.51 0.89
CA THR A 1 10.12 31.45 0.64
C THR A 1 10.10 30.54 1.83
N ASN A 2 8.93 30.28 2.40
CA ASN A 2 8.76 29.36 3.52
C ASN A 2 8.80 27.92 2.97
N ASN A 3 9.37 26.97 3.72
CA ASN A 3 9.38 25.57 3.30
C ASN A 3 7.96 24.99 3.17
N VAL A 4 7.01 25.46 3.99
CA VAL A 4 5.58 25.07 3.91
C VAL A 4 4.96 25.43 2.55
N ASP A 5 5.49 26.45 1.86
CA ASP A 5 5.00 26.86 0.53
C ASP A 5 5.18 25.75 -0.51
N LYS A 6 6.19 24.88 -0.34
CA LYS A 6 6.42 23.71 -1.22
C LYS A 6 5.26 22.72 -1.14
N VAL A 7 4.75 22.47 0.06
CA VAL A 7 3.61 21.58 0.29
C VAL A 7 2.33 22.24 -0.20
N ALA A 8 2.13 23.52 0.12
CA ALA A 8 0.94 24.26 -0.31
C ALA A 8 0.83 24.33 -1.84
N GLY A 9 1.95 24.52 -2.54
CA GLY A 9 2.00 24.51 -4.00
C GLY A 9 1.56 23.18 -4.62
N LEU A 10 1.77 22.05 -3.92
CA LEU A 10 1.31 20.75 -4.39
C LEU A 10 -0.21 20.63 -4.39
N ALA A 11 -0.95 21.36 -3.54
CA ALA A 11 -2.41 21.26 -3.47
C ALA A 11 -3.08 21.49 -4.84
N TYR A 12 -2.50 22.36 -5.66
CA TYR A 12 -2.97 22.60 -7.03
C TYR A 12 -2.68 21.43 -7.98
N LEU A 13 -1.56 20.72 -7.79
CA LEU A 13 -1.10 19.62 -8.64
C LEU A 13 -1.73 18.27 -8.27
N VAL A 14 -1.85 17.99 -6.97
CA VAL A 14 -2.36 16.71 -6.45
C VAL A 14 -3.89 16.68 -6.36
N GLY A 15 -4.56 17.45 -7.21
CA GLY A 15 -6.01 17.55 -7.35
C GLY A 15 -6.74 17.25 -6.06
N SER A 16 -6.70 18.15 -5.06
CA SER A 16 -7.36 17.92 -3.77
C SER A 16 -8.87 18.19 -3.85
N VAL A 17 -9.65 17.61 -2.93
CA VAL A 17 -11.11 17.86 -2.84
C VAL A 17 -11.39 19.26 -2.29
N SER A 18 -10.49 19.75 -1.43
CA SER A 18 -10.47 21.12 -0.91
C SER A 18 -9.04 21.61 -0.75
N ILE A 19 -8.85 22.92 -0.62
CA ILE A 19 -7.56 23.51 -0.29
C ILE A 19 -7.35 23.36 1.22
N PRO A 20 -6.26 22.72 1.69
CA PRO A 20 -6.00 22.62 3.12
C PRO A 20 -5.68 24.00 3.70
N ALA A 21 -6.00 24.20 4.98
CA ALA A 21 -5.67 25.44 5.67
C ALA A 21 -4.14 25.64 5.72
N TYR A 22 -3.69 26.84 5.33
CA TYR A 22 -2.28 27.20 5.36
C TYR A 22 -1.97 27.96 6.64
N TYR A 23 -0.99 27.46 7.40
CA TYR A 23 -0.45 28.13 8.57
C TYR A 23 1.06 28.26 8.42
N GLU A 24 1.56 29.49 8.30
CA GLU A 24 2.99 29.76 8.04
C GLU A 24 3.93 29.16 9.09
N LYS A 25 3.45 28.99 10.33
CA LYS A 25 4.23 28.51 11.48
C LYS A 25 4.09 27.00 11.74
N GLN A 26 3.29 26.27 10.97
CA GLN A 26 3.16 24.82 11.15
C GLN A 26 4.37 24.07 10.58
N SER A 27 4.57 22.83 10.99
CA SER A 27 5.66 22.02 10.42
C SER A 27 5.34 21.57 8.99
N GLU A 28 6.35 21.24 8.20
CA GLU A 28 6.15 20.70 6.84
C GLU A 28 5.37 19.37 6.87
N GLU A 29 5.57 18.54 7.90
CA GLU A 29 4.82 17.28 8.06
C GLU A 29 3.35 17.53 8.43
N ASP A 30 3.05 18.55 9.24
CA ASP A 30 1.66 18.90 9.55
C ASP A 30 0.95 19.41 8.29
N ALA A 31 1.63 20.24 7.49
CA ALA A 31 1.13 20.70 6.20
C ALA A 31 0.88 19.54 5.23
N TRP A 32 1.82 18.59 5.17
CA TRP A 32 1.70 17.39 4.34
C TRP A 32 0.53 16.51 4.80
N THR A 33 0.39 16.32 6.11
CA THR A 33 -0.73 15.60 6.71
C THR A 33 -2.07 16.24 6.33
N ALA A 34 -2.17 17.56 6.49
CA ALA A 34 -3.38 18.30 6.11
C ALA A 34 -3.72 18.14 4.62
N LEU A 35 -2.70 18.17 3.74
CA LEU A 35 -2.87 17.96 2.31
C LEU A 35 -3.34 16.53 1.99
N VAL A 36 -2.71 15.50 2.56
CA VAL A 36 -3.12 14.10 2.34
C VAL A 36 -4.56 13.88 2.81
N ASN A 37 -4.97 14.50 3.93
CA ASN A 37 -6.32 14.38 4.49
C ASN A 37 -7.42 15.00 3.60
N VAL A 38 -7.06 15.86 2.63
CA VAL A 38 -8.00 16.43 1.65
C VAL A 38 -7.74 15.94 0.22
N MET A 39 -6.71 15.12 0.02
CA MET A 39 -6.36 14.52 -1.26
C MET A 39 -7.42 13.50 -1.69
N TRP A 40 -7.65 13.36 -2.99
CA TRP A 40 -8.60 12.37 -3.51
C TRP A 40 -8.18 10.95 -3.14
N LYS A 41 -9.19 10.10 -2.96
CA LYS A 41 -9.05 8.71 -2.49
C LYS A 41 -8.03 7.92 -3.32
N TYR A 42 -8.11 8.02 -4.65
CA TYR A 42 -7.20 7.32 -5.55
C TYR A 42 -5.74 7.76 -5.38
N LEU A 43 -5.45 9.04 -5.10
CA LEU A 43 -4.07 9.49 -4.88
C LEU A 43 -3.52 9.03 -3.53
N ARG A 44 -4.36 8.92 -2.48
CA ARG A 44 -3.94 8.30 -1.22
C ARG A 44 -3.55 6.85 -1.42
N GLU A 45 -4.29 6.13 -2.25
CA GLU A 45 -3.93 4.75 -2.59
C GLU A 45 -2.66 4.66 -3.40
N GLN A 46 -2.42 5.62 -4.31
CA GLN A 46 -1.12 5.71 -4.97
C GLN A 46 -0.01 5.88 -3.94
N LEU A 47 -0.15 6.75 -2.92
CA LEU A 47 0.83 6.84 -1.84
C LEU A 47 1.01 5.51 -1.10
N LEU A 48 -0.08 4.79 -0.82
CA LEU A 48 -0.08 3.50 -0.14
C LEU A 48 0.66 2.41 -0.93
N PHE A 49 0.45 2.32 -2.24
CA PHE A 49 1.00 1.27 -3.11
C PHE A 49 2.27 1.68 -3.88
N ALA A 50 2.64 2.96 -3.92
CA ALA A 50 3.82 3.43 -4.65
C ALA A 50 5.09 3.36 -3.80
N TYR A 51 4.97 3.66 -2.51
CA TYR A 51 6.11 3.65 -1.59
C TYR A 51 6.36 2.24 -1.07
N PRO A 52 7.56 1.67 -1.26
CA PRO A 52 7.84 0.31 -0.81
C PRO A 52 7.73 0.11 0.68
N GLY A 53 8.29 1.04 1.47
CA GLY A 53 8.33 0.94 2.93
C GLY A 53 7.11 1.54 3.64
N PRO A 54 7.05 1.39 4.97
CA PRO A 54 6.16 2.16 5.81
C PRO A 54 6.59 3.63 5.88
N GLY A 55 5.64 4.48 6.27
CA GLY A 55 5.90 5.84 6.68
C GLY A 55 6.78 5.92 7.92
N ASP A 56 7.63 6.95 8.00
CA ASP A 56 8.35 7.30 9.24
C ASP A 56 7.67 8.42 10.04
N GLY A 57 6.45 8.82 9.63
CA GLY A 57 5.63 9.83 10.31
C GLY A 57 4.60 9.26 11.28
N SER A 58 3.59 10.07 11.63
CA SER A 58 2.50 9.68 12.53
C SER A 58 1.54 8.64 11.94
N ARG A 59 1.47 8.56 10.61
CA ARG A 59 0.70 7.57 9.85
C ARG A 59 1.67 6.68 9.10
N ILE A 60 1.70 5.38 9.40
CA ILE A 60 2.69 4.45 8.84
C ILE A 60 2.28 3.89 7.47
N TRP A 61 1.02 4.05 7.08
CA TRP A 61 0.54 3.58 5.77
C TRP A 61 1.00 4.45 4.59
N ARG A 62 1.36 5.72 4.82
CA ARG A 62 1.79 6.69 3.80
C ARG A 62 3.21 7.20 4.05
N PRO A 63 3.93 7.70 3.03
CA PRO A 63 5.19 8.39 3.26
C PRO A 63 5.01 9.67 4.09
N SER A 64 6.04 10.02 4.86
CA SER A 64 6.20 11.38 5.39
C SER A 64 6.63 12.36 4.29
N TRP A 65 6.55 13.65 4.57
CA TRP A 65 7.06 14.69 3.68
C TRP A 65 8.54 14.49 3.35
N LYS A 66 9.32 14.07 4.35
CA LYS A 66 10.74 13.77 4.16
C LYS A 66 10.93 12.64 3.14
N GLN A 67 10.19 11.54 3.27
CA GLN A 67 10.26 10.41 2.35
C GLN A 67 9.85 10.82 0.93
N VAL A 68 8.82 11.67 0.78
CA VAL A 68 8.43 12.22 -0.53
C VAL A 68 9.58 12.98 -1.21
N LEU A 69 10.42 13.67 -0.44
CA LEU A 69 11.55 14.42 -0.98
C LEU A 69 12.81 13.58 -1.23
N THR A 70 13.01 12.50 -0.48
CA THR A 70 14.27 11.75 -0.48
C THR A 70 14.20 10.38 -1.15
N GLU A 71 13.03 9.76 -1.19
CA GLU A 71 12.86 8.42 -1.73
C GLU A 71 12.39 8.46 -3.19
N THR A 72 12.95 7.56 -4.00
CA THR A 72 12.50 7.35 -5.38
C THR A 72 11.42 6.28 -5.41
N VAL A 73 10.24 6.65 -5.91
CA VAL A 73 9.16 5.70 -6.21
C VAL A 73 9.60 4.82 -7.39
N PRO A 74 9.55 3.48 -7.27
CA PRO A 74 9.85 2.59 -8.39
C PRO A 74 8.93 2.88 -9.58
N SER A 75 9.50 3.06 -10.78
CA SER A 75 8.72 3.37 -11.99
C SER A 75 7.66 2.31 -12.33
N GLN A 76 7.86 1.05 -11.91
CA GLN A 76 6.88 -0.04 -12.07
C GLN A 76 5.75 0.00 -11.04
N ALA A 77 5.89 0.75 -9.94
CA ALA A 77 4.79 1.05 -9.03
C ALA A 77 3.84 2.11 -9.62
N MET A 78 4.28 2.82 -10.67
CA MET A 78 3.50 3.83 -11.42
C MET A 78 2.55 3.19 -12.46
N GLY A 79 1.97 2.04 -12.14
CA GLY A 79 0.81 1.50 -12.86
C GLY A 79 -0.58 1.78 -12.24
N PRO A 80 -0.84 2.78 -11.36
CA PRO A 80 -1.97 2.74 -10.45
C PRO A 80 -3.05 3.75 -10.86
N HIS A 81 -3.31 3.90 -12.16
CA HIS A 81 -4.48 4.65 -12.61
C HIS A 81 -5.79 3.98 -12.16
N ASN A 82 -5.73 2.71 -11.72
CA ASN A 82 -6.89 1.85 -11.49
C ASN A 82 -6.91 1.17 -10.11
N ILE A 83 -6.08 1.60 -9.15
CA ILE A 83 -6.22 1.19 -7.75
C ILE A 83 -7.30 2.10 -7.18
N VAL A 84 -8.48 1.51 -6.96
CA VAL A 84 -9.54 2.15 -6.18
C VAL A 84 -9.96 1.19 -5.08
N THR A 85 -9.87 1.70 -3.87
CA THR A 85 -10.31 1.11 -2.63
C THR A 85 -11.20 2.16 -1.99
N GLY A 86 -12.47 1.86 -1.76
CA GLY A 86 -13.41 2.87 -1.26
C GLY A 86 -12.99 3.42 0.11
N TRP A 87 -12.31 4.57 0.13
CA TRP A 87 -12.14 5.42 1.32
C TRP A 87 -13.51 6.01 1.65
N GLU A 88 -14.32 5.33 2.44
CA GLU A 88 -15.56 5.88 3.01
C GLU A 88 -15.33 6.19 4.48
N GLY A 89 -15.34 7.47 4.87
CA GLY A 89 -15.33 7.82 6.29
C GLY A 89 -14.73 9.18 6.62
N ASP A 90 -14.78 9.45 7.92
CA ASP A 90 -14.14 10.57 8.63
C ASP A 90 -12.68 10.78 8.18
N PRO A 91 -12.23 12.04 7.92
CA PRO A 91 -10.83 12.35 7.61
C PRO A 91 -9.82 11.82 8.65
N ASP A 92 -10.26 11.45 9.85
CA ASP A 92 -9.40 10.88 10.89
C ASP A 92 -9.27 9.34 10.86
N ILE A 93 -10.07 8.66 10.02
CA ILE A 93 -10.07 7.19 9.90
C ILE A 93 -9.45 6.77 8.57
N ASP A 94 -8.19 6.34 8.65
CA ASP A 94 -7.49 5.76 7.52
C ASP A 94 -7.99 4.33 7.25
N LEU A 95 -8.69 4.13 6.14
CA LEU A 95 -9.23 2.83 5.74
C LEU A 95 -9.05 2.53 4.26
N CYS A 96 -8.85 1.27 3.96
CA CYS A 96 -8.61 0.73 2.62
C CYS A 96 -9.51 -0.49 2.39
N ARG A 97 -10.23 -0.52 1.27
CA ARG A 97 -11.03 -1.69 0.85
C ARG A 97 -10.26 -2.56 -0.15
N GLY A 98 -10.06 -3.83 0.15
CA GLY A 98 -9.33 -4.69 -0.76
C GLY A 98 -9.61 -6.17 -0.55
N TYR A 99 -8.95 -6.96 -1.39
CA TYR A 99 -8.96 -8.42 -1.33
C TYR A 99 -8.02 -8.87 -0.22
N CYS A 100 -8.56 -9.34 0.89
CA CYS A 100 -7.81 -9.62 2.12
C CYS A 100 -7.55 -11.11 2.28
N ILE A 101 -6.34 -11.44 2.71
CA ILE A 101 -5.96 -12.75 3.24
C ILE A 101 -5.32 -12.50 4.60
N GLU A 102 -5.93 -13.04 5.66
CA GLU A 102 -5.52 -12.72 7.04
C GLU A 102 -4.19 -13.38 7.46
N SER A 103 -3.82 -14.48 6.80
CA SER A 103 -2.55 -15.17 7.04
C SER A 103 -2.03 -15.79 5.75
N ALA A 104 -0.96 -15.21 5.22
CA ALA A 104 -0.21 -15.71 4.08
C ALA A 104 1.28 -15.71 4.41
N LEU A 105 1.98 -16.77 4.04
CA LEU A 105 3.41 -16.90 4.24
C LEU A 105 4.14 -16.33 3.03
N VAL A 106 4.93 -15.29 3.25
CA VAL A 106 5.79 -14.66 2.24
C VAL A 106 7.21 -15.14 2.43
N ARG A 107 7.86 -15.60 1.36
CA ARG A 107 9.25 -16.06 1.38
C ARG A 107 10.04 -15.61 0.16
N GLY A 108 11.36 -15.48 0.31
CA GLY A 108 12.28 -15.18 -0.80
C GLY A 108 12.46 -13.70 -1.10
N LEU A 109 11.83 -12.82 -0.31
CA LEU A 109 11.93 -11.36 -0.44
C LEU A 109 12.72 -10.73 0.73
N ALA A 110 13.47 -11.52 1.50
CA ALA A 110 14.19 -11.04 2.69
C ALA A 110 15.61 -10.54 2.41
N LYS A 111 16.16 -10.77 1.22
CA LYS A 111 17.54 -10.38 0.85
C LYS A 111 17.53 -9.35 -0.26
N GLU A 112 18.52 -8.46 -0.26
CA GLU A 112 18.73 -7.51 -1.35
C GLU A 112 19.24 -8.24 -2.60
N ASP A 113 18.85 -7.74 -3.77
CA ASP A 113 19.46 -8.17 -5.01
C ASP A 113 20.72 -7.32 -5.27
N SER A 114 21.87 -7.98 -5.39
CA SER A 114 23.16 -7.30 -5.61
C SER A 114 23.22 -6.44 -6.87
N GLN A 115 22.36 -6.71 -7.86
CA GLN A 115 22.25 -5.98 -9.12
C GLN A 115 21.03 -5.04 -9.15
N LYS A 116 20.38 -4.85 -7.99
CA LYS A 116 19.16 -4.04 -7.81
C LYS A 116 18.00 -4.47 -8.72
N GLN A 117 17.96 -5.74 -9.12
CA GLN A 117 16.88 -6.29 -9.93
C GLN A 117 15.61 -6.52 -9.10
N PRO A 118 14.43 -6.65 -9.75
CA PRO A 118 13.21 -7.07 -9.07
C PRO A 118 13.42 -8.40 -8.35
N ARG A 119 13.05 -8.43 -7.07
CA ARG A 119 13.24 -9.61 -6.21
C ARG A 119 12.06 -10.55 -6.36
N ARG A 120 12.31 -11.84 -6.39
CA ARG A 120 11.31 -12.89 -6.64
C ARG A 120 11.14 -13.75 -5.40
N GLY A 121 9.89 -14.07 -5.08
CA GLY A 121 9.54 -14.86 -3.92
C GLY A 121 8.29 -15.69 -4.15
N LYS A 122 7.77 -16.26 -3.07
CA LYS A 122 6.51 -17.01 -3.07
C LYS A 122 5.54 -16.45 -2.05
N LEU A 123 4.28 -16.35 -2.45
CA LEU A 123 3.13 -16.19 -1.56
C LEU A 123 2.51 -17.56 -1.35
N ILE A 124 2.53 -18.05 -0.11
CA ILE A 124 1.99 -19.36 0.24
C ILE A 124 0.73 -19.15 1.08
N VAL A 125 -0.38 -19.71 0.62
CA VAL A 125 -1.69 -19.62 1.28
C VAL A 125 -2.25 -21.02 1.51
N ARG A 126 -2.94 -21.21 2.63
CA ARG A 126 -3.60 -22.48 2.95
C ARG A 126 -5.07 -22.40 2.60
N ASP A 127 -5.56 -23.34 1.81
CA ASP A 127 -6.98 -23.45 1.51
C ASP A 127 -7.79 -24.02 2.67
N LYS A 128 -9.11 -24.07 2.49
CA LYS A 128 -10.06 -24.63 3.45
C LYS A 128 -9.86 -26.13 3.73
N ASP A 129 -9.24 -26.85 2.80
CA ASP A 129 -8.98 -28.29 2.90
C ASP A 129 -7.62 -28.56 3.56
N GLY A 130 -6.88 -27.50 3.90
CA GLY A 130 -5.58 -27.55 4.56
C GLY A 130 -4.40 -27.69 3.62
N THR A 131 -4.61 -27.58 2.30
CA THR A 131 -3.57 -27.66 1.28
C THR A 131 -2.88 -26.31 1.11
N ASP A 132 -1.56 -26.32 1.10
CA ASP A 132 -0.75 -25.13 0.84
C ASP A 132 -0.58 -24.91 -0.67
N HIS A 133 -0.93 -23.72 -1.15
CA HIS A 133 -0.76 -23.27 -2.53
C HIS A 133 0.29 -22.17 -2.59
N ALA A 134 1.22 -22.24 -3.55
CA ALA A 134 2.34 -21.31 -3.66
C ALA A 134 2.29 -20.56 -5.00
N PHE A 135 2.24 -19.23 -4.93
CA PHE A 135 2.15 -18.33 -6.08
C PHE A 135 3.43 -17.52 -6.25
N ASP A 136 3.81 -17.23 -7.49
CA ASP A 136 4.97 -16.38 -7.76
C ASP A 136 4.67 -14.91 -7.47
N ILE A 137 5.57 -14.27 -6.73
CA ILE A 137 5.49 -12.85 -6.40
C ILE A 137 6.79 -12.13 -6.70
N VAL A 138 6.65 -10.84 -7.00
CA VAL A 138 7.76 -9.94 -7.33
C VAL A 138 7.68 -8.68 -6.48
N ALA A 139 8.82 -8.25 -5.94
CA ALA A 139 9.00 -6.92 -5.38
C ALA A 139 9.91 -6.11 -6.32
N ALA A 140 9.33 -5.12 -7.02
CA ALA A 140 10.04 -4.22 -7.93
C ALA A 140 10.86 -3.12 -7.21
N HIS A 141 11.26 -3.39 -5.98
CA HIS A 141 11.99 -2.49 -5.09
C HIS A 141 12.94 -3.28 -4.20
N GLN A 142 13.88 -2.56 -3.58
CA GLN A 142 14.90 -3.17 -2.71
C GLN A 142 14.52 -3.16 -1.22
N TYR A 143 13.45 -2.47 -0.81
CA TYR A 143 12.96 -2.54 0.57
C TYR A 143 12.65 -3.97 1.00
N LEU A 144 13.30 -4.47 2.05
CA LEU A 144 13.25 -5.87 2.42
C LEU A 144 11.89 -6.28 3.00
N ILE A 145 11.47 -7.51 2.68
CA ILE A 145 10.27 -8.13 3.23
C ILE A 145 10.75 -9.42 3.91
N PRO A 146 10.91 -9.43 5.24
CA PRO A 146 11.37 -10.62 5.95
C PRO A 146 10.48 -11.82 5.65
N ASP A 147 11.07 -13.01 5.61
CA ASP A 147 10.28 -14.24 5.46
C ASP A 147 9.39 -14.41 6.69
N GLY A 148 8.08 -14.61 6.48
CA GLY A 148 7.14 -14.60 7.59
C GLY A 148 5.68 -14.68 7.19
N SER A 149 4.81 -14.80 8.18
CA SER A 149 3.36 -14.74 7.99
C SER A 149 2.89 -13.29 8.07
N TYR A 150 2.08 -12.87 7.11
CA TYR A 150 1.53 -11.52 6.99
C TYR A 150 0.03 -11.59 6.74
N ALA A 151 -0.68 -10.56 7.17
CA ALA A 151 -1.94 -10.20 6.54
C ALA A 151 -1.61 -9.49 5.22
N VAL A 152 -2.31 -9.83 4.14
CA VAL A 152 -2.11 -9.19 2.85
C VAL A 152 -3.40 -8.59 2.28
N VAL A 153 -3.29 -7.43 1.64
CA VAL A 153 -4.44 -6.69 1.07
C VAL A 153 -4.16 -6.37 -0.38
N GLY A 154 -4.90 -7.01 -1.27
CA GLY A 154 -4.83 -6.86 -2.72
C GLY A 154 -5.72 -5.72 -3.23
N ASN A 155 -5.28 -5.07 -4.29
CA ASN A 155 -6.04 -3.98 -4.94
C ASN A 155 -7.27 -4.50 -5.72
N ASN A 156 -8.29 -3.64 -5.88
CA ASN A 156 -9.52 -4.02 -6.57
C ASN A 156 -9.39 -4.10 -8.10
N GLY A 157 -8.62 -3.18 -8.68
CA GLY A 157 -8.56 -3.00 -10.14
C GLY A 157 -9.89 -2.47 -10.72
N GLU A 158 -10.57 -1.54 -10.04
CA GLU A 158 -11.97 -1.14 -10.33
C GLU A 158 -12.24 -0.79 -11.81
N TRP A 159 -11.26 -0.21 -12.51
CA TRP A 159 -11.38 0.18 -13.92
C TRP A 159 -10.79 -0.83 -14.91
N SER A 160 -10.15 -1.91 -14.44
CA SER A 160 -9.48 -2.91 -15.27
C SER A 160 -9.31 -4.21 -14.49
N THR A 161 -9.99 -5.26 -14.96
CA THR A 161 -9.84 -6.64 -14.42
C THR A 161 -8.41 -7.15 -14.51
N GLU A 162 -7.61 -6.64 -15.45
CA GLU A 162 -6.18 -6.99 -15.60
C GLU A 162 -5.30 -6.50 -14.43
N ASN A 163 -5.80 -5.56 -13.62
CA ASN A 163 -5.09 -5.02 -12.47
C ASN A 163 -5.65 -5.53 -11.14
N LYS A 164 -6.75 -6.27 -11.13
CA LYS A 164 -7.33 -6.84 -9.91
C LYS A 164 -6.35 -7.81 -9.25
N MET A 165 -6.17 -7.69 -7.93
CA MET A 165 -5.30 -8.58 -7.13
C MET A 165 -3.86 -8.68 -7.67
N LYS A 166 -3.42 -7.66 -8.41
CA LYS A 166 -2.07 -7.60 -8.98
C LYS A 166 -1.07 -7.03 -7.99
N TYR A 167 -1.47 -6.06 -7.19
CA TYR A 167 -0.65 -5.40 -6.20
C TYR A 167 -1.16 -5.70 -4.80
N TRP A 168 -0.25 -6.05 -3.90
CA TRP A 168 -0.56 -6.51 -2.55
C TRP A 168 0.23 -5.71 -1.53
N LEU A 169 -0.46 -5.26 -0.48
CA LEU A 169 0.16 -4.74 0.74
C LEU A 169 0.47 -5.93 1.64
N ALA A 170 1.71 -6.06 2.09
CA ALA A 170 2.11 -6.94 3.18
C ALA A 170 2.11 -6.14 4.49
N GLY A 171 1.50 -6.68 5.53
CA GLY A 171 1.47 -6.02 6.82
C GLY A 171 1.10 -6.93 7.98
N GLN A 172 1.09 -6.35 9.16
CA GLN A 172 0.72 -7.01 10.40
C GLN A 172 -0.52 -6.34 11.00
N ARG A 173 -1.38 -7.13 11.63
CA ARG A 173 -2.50 -6.59 12.41
C ARG A 173 -2.01 -6.34 13.83
N ARG A 174 -2.17 -5.12 14.34
CA ARG A 174 -1.89 -4.84 15.76
C ARG A 174 -2.70 -5.79 16.66
N PRO A 175 -2.09 -6.34 17.72
CA PRO A 175 -2.85 -6.99 18.77
C PRO A 175 -3.71 -5.94 19.49
N GLY A 176 -4.95 -6.30 19.84
CA GLY A 176 -5.88 -5.40 20.54
C GLY A 176 -7.19 -5.19 19.80
N TYR A 177 -7.99 -4.24 20.29
CA TYR A 177 -9.38 -4.05 19.86
C TYR A 177 -9.50 -3.36 18.49
N ASP A 178 -8.58 -2.46 18.14
CA ASP A 178 -8.65 -1.68 16.89
C ASP A 178 -8.11 -2.44 15.66
N ARG A 179 -7.30 -3.49 15.87
CA ARG A 179 -6.73 -4.39 14.83
C ARG A 179 -6.24 -3.65 13.58
N ARG A 180 -5.63 -2.48 13.77
CA ARG A 180 -5.10 -1.67 12.67
C ARG A 180 -4.01 -2.41 11.93
N PHE A 181 -3.99 -2.24 10.62
CA PHE A 181 -3.03 -2.84 9.71
C PHE A 181 -1.80 -1.94 9.61
N GLU A 182 -0.69 -2.47 10.09
CA GLU A 182 0.64 -1.86 9.97
C GLU A 182 1.28 -2.36 8.69
N LYS A 183 1.43 -1.45 7.73
CA LYS A 183 2.13 -1.74 6.48
C LYS A 183 3.57 -2.13 6.79
N VAL A 184 4.02 -3.23 6.17
CA VAL A 184 5.43 -3.64 6.15
C VAL A 184 6.02 -3.31 4.78
N SER A 185 5.37 -3.76 3.71
CA SER A 185 5.85 -3.49 2.35
C SER A 185 4.76 -3.78 1.31
N ILE A 186 5.12 -3.68 0.04
CA ILE A 186 4.28 -4.08 -1.09
C ILE A 186 4.94 -5.21 -1.90
N PHE A 187 4.16 -5.97 -2.66
CA PHE A 187 4.63 -6.86 -3.71
C PHE A 187 3.55 -7.02 -4.79
N MET A 188 3.87 -7.70 -5.89
CA MET A 188 2.93 -7.95 -6.98
C MET A 188 2.91 -9.40 -7.43
N MET A 189 1.77 -9.84 -7.96
CA MET A 189 1.59 -11.08 -8.72
C MET A 189 1.52 -10.71 -10.20
N SER A 190 2.39 -11.28 -11.03
CA SER A 190 2.46 -10.94 -12.46
C SER A 190 1.66 -11.89 -13.36
N ASP A 191 1.33 -13.08 -12.87
CA ASP A 191 0.64 -14.11 -13.63
C ASP A 191 -0.87 -14.06 -13.37
N ASN A 192 -1.65 -13.85 -14.43
CA ASN A 192 -3.10 -13.77 -14.36
C ASN A 192 -3.74 -15.13 -14.05
N GLU A 193 -3.11 -16.24 -14.44
CA GLU A 193 -3.61 -17.59 -14.13
C GLU A 193 -3.48 -17.85 -12.62
N ASP A 194 -2.34 -17.50 -12.03
CA ASP A 194 -2.11 -17.56 -10.57
C ASP A 194 -3.14 -16.72 -9.80
N ILE A 195 -3.44 -15.50 -10.27
CA ILE A 195 -4.45 -14.64 -9.66
C ILE A 195 -5.84 -15.30 -9.70
N GLN A 196 -6.21 -15.89 -10.84
CA GLN A 196 -7.50 -16.57 -11.00
C GLN A 196 -7.61 -17.82 -10.11
N ILE A 197 -6.52 -18.59 -9.99
CA ILE A 197 -6.45 -19.73 -9.09
C ILE A 197 -6.61 -19.27 -7.64
N LEU A 198 -5.87 -18.24 -7.22
CA LEU A 198 -5.94 -17.69 -5.86
C LEU A 198 -7.36 -17.20 -5.52
N GLU A 199 -8.04 -16.53 -6.44
CA GLU A 199 -9.43 -16.11 -6.26
C GLU A 199 -10.37 -17.31 -6.06
N ASN A 200 -10.19 -18.37 -6.85
CA ASN A 200 -11.02 -19.58 -6.81
C ASN A 200 -10.80 -20.44 -5.55
N LEU A 201 -9.68 -20.27 -4.83
CA LEU A 201 -9.44 -20.98 -3.56
C LEU A 201 -10.44 -20.60 -2.45
N GLY A 202 -11.13 -19.46 -2.58
CA GLY A 202 -12.09 -18.98 -1.58
C GLY A 202 -11.46 -18.50 -0.26
N VAL A 203 -10.13 -18.34 -0.23
CA VAL A 203 -9.38 -17.80 0.92
C VAL A 203 -9.37 -16.28 0.95
N VAL A 204 -9.60 -15.65 -0.20
CA VAL A 204 -9.58 -14.21 -0.40
C VAL A 204 -10.96 -13.62 -0.06
N LYS A 205 -10.99 -12.57 0.76
CA LYS A 205 -12.25 -11.89 1.15
C LYS A 205 -12.19 -10.41 0.84
N TRP A 206 -13.21 -9.89 0.17
CA TRP A 206 -13.38 -8.45 0.05
C TRP A 206 -13.71 -7.85 1.42
N SER A 207 -12.89 -6.92 1.91
CA SER A 207 -13.06 -6.34 3.24
C SER A 207 -12.52 -4.92 3.35
N THR A 208 -12.98 -4.20 4.37
CA THR A 208 -12.45 -2.89 4.77
C THR A 208 -11.38 -3.11 5.85
N VAL A 209 -10.21 -2.55 5.64
CA VAL A 209 -9.03 -2.63 6.52
C VAL A 209 -8.76 -1.25 7.11
N LEU A 210 -8.74 -1.17 8.44
CA LEU A 210 -8.28 0.02 9.15
C LEU A 210 -6.75 0.07 9.09
N LEU A 211 -6.20 1.17 8.60
CA LEU A 211 -4.76 1.41 8.52
C LEU A 211 -4.25 2.06 9.81
N ALA A 212 -2.98 1.83 10.10
CA ALA A 212 -2.25 2.40 11.23
C ALA A 212 -1.53 3.72 10.86
#